data_AF-A0A3N0V779-F1
#
_entry.id   AF-A0A3N0V779-F1
#
_cell.length_a   1.000
_cell.length_b   1.000
_cell.length_c   1.000
_cell.angle_alpha   90.00
_cell.angle_beta   90.00
_cell.angle_gamma   90.00
#
_symmetry.space_group_name_H-M   'P 1'
#
loop_
_entity.id
_entity.type
_entity.pdbx_description
1 polymer ?
#
loop_
_entity_poly.entity_id
_entity_poly.type
_entity_poly.pdbx_seq_one_letter_code
_entity_poly.pdbx_strand_id
1 'polypeptide(L)'
;MRARQLLAVFQAGERLPQNHQDMAQLLAEVFGRKPKPQPLNNQPLPLASARGKMWTSMRIQRDFTAQSVAAASETEVQAVRKYIKALIAAGYVRLERQTSFEVGDHSAYSLLRNTGPYAPRVRSRGCAIYDVNLNQEVTRDD
;
A
#
# COMPACT_ATOMS: atom_id res chain seq x y z
N MET A 1 -13.82 8.97 33.47
CA MET A 1 -13.36 7.65 33.96
C MET A 1 -12.12 7.07 33.26
N ARG A 2 -11.65 7.59 32.10
CA ARG A 2 -10.59 6.93 31.30
C ARG A 2 -9.13 7.25 31.68
N ALA A 3 -8.88 8.36 32.38
CA ALA A 3 -7.52 8.73 32.81
C ALA A 3 -7.00 7.85 33.97
N ARG A 4 -7.89 7.24 34.77
CA ARG A 4 -7.53 6.40 35.92
C ARG A 4 -6.93 5.04 35.53
N GLN A 5 -7.28 4.48 34.36
CA GLN A 5 -6.73 3.19 33.91
C GLN A 5 -5.28 3.30 33.43
N LEU A 6 -4.91 4.37 32.73
CA LEU A 6 -3.50 4.64 32.39
C LEU A 6 -2.67 4.88 33.66
N LEU A 7 -3.24 5.56 34.66
CA LEU A 7 -2.58 5.81 35.94
C LEU A 7 -2.37 4.52 36.75
N ALA A 8 -3.24 3.50 36.59
CA ALA A 8 -3.13 2.23 37.29
C ALA A 8 -1.98 1.36 36.74
N VAL A 9 -1.74 1.38 35.41
CA VAL A 9 -0.54 0.76 34.80
C VAL A 9 0.74 1.45 35.28
N PHE A 10 0.68 2.77 35.50
CA PHE A 10 1.81 3.57 35.96
C PHE A 10 2.22 3.31 37.43
N GLN A 11 1.29 2.91 38.30
CA GLN A 11 1.60 2.59 39.70
C GLN A 11 2.39 1.28 39.89
N ALA A 12 2.51 0.45 38.84
CA ALA A 12 3.21 -0.83 38.88
C ALA A 12 4.73 -0.76 38.59
N GLY A 13 5.31 0.43 38.41
CA GLY A 13 6.76 0.60 38.20
C GLY A 13 7.26 0.22 36.78
N GLU A 14 6.36 -0.10 35.86
CA GLU A 14 6.71 -0.35 34.46
C GLU A 14 7.01 0.97 33.73
N ARG A 15 8.18 1.05 33.07
CA ARG A 15 8.58 2.21 32.27
C ARG A 15 7.66 2.33 31.05
N LEU A 16 7.20 3.55 30.77
CA LEU A 16 6.47 3.84 29.54
C LEU A 16 7.33 3.45 28.33
N PRO A 17 6.76 2.75 27.33
CA PRO A 17 7.45 2.52 26.08
C PRO A 17 7.89 3.84 25.46
N GLN A 18 9.16 3.91 25.04
CA GLN A 18 9.69 5.11 24.37
C GLN A 18 9.33 5.14 22.89
N ASN A 19 8.98 3.98 22.32
CA ASN A 19 8.60 3.84 20.92
C ASN A 19 7.09 4.09 20.74
N HIS A 20 6.76 4.88 19.72
CA HIS A 20 5.38 5.18 19.33
C HIS A 20 4.56 3.92 18.98
N GLN A 21 5.18 2.87 18.44
CA GLN A 21 4.49 1.62 18.10
C GLN A 21 4.06 0.85 19.36
N ASP A 22 4.97 0.70 20.31
CA ASP A 22 4.72 -0.01 21.58
C ASP A 22 3.71 0.76 22.45
N MET A 23 3.79 2.10 22.46
CA MET A 23 2.77 2.95 23.07
C MET A 23 1.39 2.74 22.43
N ALA A 24 1.30 2.66 21.10
CA ALA A 24 0.03 2.42 20.42
C ALA A 24 -0.55 1.03 20.72
N GLN A 25 0.31 0.02 20.90
CA GLN A 25 -0.10 -1.34 21.27
C GLN A 25 -0.63 -1.39 22.72
N LEU A 26 0.08 -0.78 23.67
CA LEU A 26 -0.37 -0.64 25.06
C LEU A 26 -1.73 0.08 25.14
N LEU A 27 -1.90 1.16 24.37
CA LEU A 27 -3.17 1.88 24.30
C LEU A 27 -4.29 1.00 23.70
N ALA A 28 -4.01 0.19 22.67
CA ALA A 28 -5.01 -0.69 22.06
C ALA A 28 -5.47 -1.80 23.03
N GLU A 29 -4.55 -2.35 23.81
CA GLU A 29 -4.79 -3.40 24.80
C GLU A 29 -5.58 -2.87 26.00
N VAL A 30 -5.19 -1.71 26.55
CA VAL A 30 -5.86 -1.09 27.71
C VAL A 30 -7.25 -0.56 27.37
N PHE A 31 -7.44 -0.01 26.16
CA PHE A 31 -8.71 0.63 25.78
C PHE A 31 -9.63 -0.26 24.93
N GLY A 32 -9.21 -1.48 24.59
CA GLY A 32 -10.03 -2.48 23.88
C GLY A 32 -10.53 -2.02 22.50
N ARG A 33 -9.91 -0.99 21.92
CA ARG A 33 -10.25 -0.47 20.60
C ARG A 33 -9.07 -0.77 19.68
N LYS A 34 -9.28 -1.64 18.68
CA LYS A 34 -8.31 -1.75 17.57
C LYS A 34 -8.07 -0.34 17.03
N PRO A 35 -6.80 0.12 16.95
CA PRO A 35 -6.53 1.46 16.47
C PRO A 35 -7.13 1.57 15.07
N LYS A 36 -7.92 2.64 14.86
CA LYS A 36 -8.32 3.02 13.50
C LYS A 36 -7.04 3.01 12.65
N PRO A 37 -7.01 2.36 11.48
CA PRO A 37 -5.78 2.30 10.68
C PRO A 37 -5.21 3.70 10.59
N GLN A 38 -4.01 3.87 11.12
CA GLN A 38 -3.35 5.17 11.20
C GLN A 38 -3.36 5.78 9.79
N PRO A 39 -3.64 7.09 9.63
CA PRO A 39 -3.49 7.72 8.34
C PRO A 39 -2.08 7.44 7.84
N LEU A 40 -2.03 6.68 6.73
CA LEU A 40 -0.90 6.26 5.94
C LEU A 40 0.46 6.85 6.39
N ASN A 41 1.09 6.31 7.46
CA ASN A 41 2.45 6.69 7.82
C ASN A 41 3.35 6.43 6.61
N ASN A 42 4.24 7.35 6.22
CA ASN A 42 5.10 7.27 5.02
C ASN A 42 6.05 6.05 5.00
N GLN A 43 5.88 5.11 5.93
CA GLN A 43 6.61 3.86 6.01
C GLN A 43 6.32 2.94 4.80
N PRO A 44 7.35 2.15 4.41
CA PRO A 44 7.23 1.19 3.33
C PRO A 44 6.23 0.09 3.67
N LEU A 45 5.43 -0.30 2.66
CA LEU A 45 4.63 -1.51 2.77
C LEU A 45 5.57 -2.73 2.83
N PRO A 46 5.27 -3.75 3.66
CA PRO A 46 5.98 -5.01 3.60
C PRO A 46 5.95 -5.59 2.19
N LEU A 47 7.08 -6.12 1.72
CA LEU A 47 7.17 -6.77 0.41
C LEU A 47 6.19 -7.94 0.27
N ALA A 48 5.90 -8.63 1.38
CA ALA A 48 4.94 -9.71 1.45
C ALA A 48 3.46 -9.28 1.34
N SER A 49 3.17 -7.98 1.44
CA SER A 49 1.80 -7.48 1.23
C SER A 49 1.35 -7.70 -0.21
N ALA A 50 0.04 -7.83 -0.44
CA ALA A 50 -0.52 -8.04 -1.79
C ALA A 50 -0.01 -6.99 -2.80
N ARG A 51 0.02 -5.70 -2.42
CA ARG A 51 0.56 -4.63 -3.28
C ARG A 51 2.07 -4.70 -3.47
N GLY A 52 2.81 -5.13 -2.44
CA GLY A 52 4.25 -5.40 -2.52
C GLY A 52 4.57 -6.51 -3.54
N LYS A 53 3.82 -7.62 -3.48
CA LYS A 53 3.91 -8.73 -4.44
C LYS A 53 3.57 -8.29 -5.86
N MET A 54 2.46 -7.55 -6.04
CA MET A 54 2.08 -6.98 -7.35
C MET A 54 3.19 -6.10 -7.92
N TRP A 55 3.72 -5.16 -7.13
CA TRP A 55 4.80 -4.27 -7.55
C TRP A 55 6.07 -5.02 -7.91
N THR A 56 6.43 -6.01 -7.10
CA THR A 56 7.60 -6.88 -7.37
C THR A 56 7.43 -7.64 -8.69
N SER A 57 6.25 -8.23 -8.93
CA SER A 57 5.92 -8.90 -10.18
C SER A 57 6.04 -7.97 -11.39
N MET A 58 5.47 -6.76 -11.31
CA MET A 58 5.56 -5.76 -12.39
C MET A 58 7.01 -5.35 -12.68
N ARG A 59 7.86 -5.21 -11.64
CA ARG A 59 9.28 -4.87 -11.80
C ARG A 59 10.08 -5.97 -12.48
N ILE A 60 9.75 -7.23 -12.21
CA ILE A 60 10.40 -8.40 -12.81
C ILE A 60 9.95 -8.55 -14.27
N GLN A 61 8.65 -8.50 -14.53
CA GLN A 61 8.08 -8.75 -15.87
C GLN A 61 8.35 -7.59 -16.84
N ARG A 62 8.35 -6.33 -16.36
CA ARG A 62 8.41 -5.07 -17.13
C ARG A 62 7.23 -4.86 -18.07
N ASP A 63 6.91 -5.86 -18.88
CA ASP A 63 5.72 -5.93 -19.73
C ASP A 63 4.81 -7.05 -19.20
N PHE A 64 3.57 -6.72 -18.87
CA PHE A 64 2.70 -7.62 -18.13
C PHE A 64 1.22 -7.44 -18.47
N THR A 65 0.40 -8.43 -18.10
CA THR A 65 -1.05 -8.33 -18.13
C THR A 65 -1.60 -8.31 -16.70
N ALA A 66 -2.84 -7.87 -16.52
CA ALA A 66 -3.47 -7.91 -15.20
C ALA A 66 -3.58 -9.36 -14.67
N GLN A 67 -3.72 -10.35 -15.56
CA GLN A 67 -3.78 -11.76 -15.20
C GLN A 67 -2.41 -12.31 -14.77
N SER A 68 -1.33 -11.97 -15.49
CA SER A 68 0.02 -12.44 -15.13
C SER A 68 0.45 -11.92 -13.76
N VAL A 69 0.11 -10.66 -13.46
CA VAL A 69 0.38 -10.06 -12.14
C VAL A 69 -0.49 -10.68 -11.06
N ALA A 70 -1.79 -10.91 -11.32
CA ALA A 70 -2.70 -11.55 -10.38
C ALA A 70 -2.24 -12.96 -9.99
N ALA A 71 -1.80 -13.74 -10.97
CA ALA A 71 -1.24 -15.08 -10.76
C ALA A 71 0.04 -15.01 -9.91
N ALA A 72 0.97 -14.11 -10.23
CA ALA A 72 2.23 -13.97 -9.51
C ALA A 72 2.07 -13.39 -8.10
N SER A 73 1.05 -12.56 -7.87
CA SER A 73 0.80 -11.93 -6.57
C SER A 73 -0.23 -12.66 -5.71
N GLU A 74 -0.77 -13.79 -6.20
CA GLU A 74 -1.84 -14.56 -5.56
C GLU A 74 -3.01 -13.65 -5.13
N THR A 75 -3.44 -12.75 -6.02
CA THR A 75 -4.48 -11.76 -5.70
C THR A 75 -5.52 -11.70 -6.81
N GLU A 76 -6.72 -11.25 -6.46
CA GLU A 76 -7.81 -11.06 -7.43
C GLU A 76 -7.44 -10.06 -8.54
N VAL A 77 -7.74 -10.44 -9.79
CA VAL A 77 -7.52 -9.61 -10.99
C VAL A 77 -8.17 -8.22 -10.84
N GLN A 78 -9.34 -8.14 -10.20
CA GLN A 78 -10.03 -6.87 -9.99
C GLN A 78 -9.25 -5.91 -9.08
N ALA A 79 -8.58 -6.43 -8.05
CA ALA A 79 -7.72 -5.62 -7.18
C ALA A 79 -6.46 -5.17 -7.93
N VAL A 80 -5.88 -6.05 -8.74
CA VAL A 80 -4.74 -5.72 -9.62
C VAL A 80 -5.11 -4.61 -10.60
N ARG A 81 -6.25 -4.72 -11.30
CA ARG A 81 -6.75 -3.68 -12.22
C ARG A 81 -6.94 -2.32 -11.53
N LYS A 82 -7.53 -2.30 -10.33
CA LYS A 82 -7.66 -1.06 -9.54
C LYS A 82 -6.31 -0.44 -9.23
N TYR A 83 -5.32 -1.26 -8.89
CA TYR A 83 -3.97 -0.80 -8.58
C TYR A 83 -3.23 -0.29 -9.82
N ILE A 84 -3.27 -1.03 -10.93
CA ILE A 84 -2.71 -0.61 -12.23
C ILE A 84 -3.32 0.72 -12.67
N LYS A 85 -4.65 0.89 -12.56
CA LYS A 85 -5.32 2.15 -12.91
C LYS A 85 -4.77 3.34 -12.12
N ALA A 86 -4.53 3.16 -10.82
CA ALA A 86 -3.90 4.20 -10.00
C ALA A 86 -2.47 4.48 -10.48
N LEU A 87 -1.66 3.45 -10.75
CA LEU A 87 -0.28 3.62 -11.24
C LEU A 87 -0.22 4.30 -12.61
N ILE A 88 -1.19 4.05 -13.50
CA ILE A 88 -1.32 4.77 -14.78
C ILE A 88 -1.63 6.24 -14.54
N ALA A 89 -2.54 6.54 -13.62
CA ALA A 89 -2.87 7.92 -13.25
C ALA A 89 -1.61 8.65 -12.76
N ALA A 90 -0.76 8.03 -11.92
CA ALA A 90 0.49 8.63 -11.47
C ALA A 90 1.69 8.50 -12.44
N GLY A 91 1.49 7.96 -13.65
CA GLY A 91 2.55 7.85 -14.67
C GLY A 91 3.63 6.80 -14.40
N TYR A 92 3.36 5.81 -13.55
CA TYR A 92 4.27 4.68 -13.29
C TYR A 92 4.13 3.57 -14.32
N VAL A 93 2.93 3.39 -14.85
CA VAL A 93 2.59 2.33 -15.80
C VAL A 93 1.95 2.96 -17.04
N ARG A 94 2.20 2.38 -18.20
CA ARG A 94 1.56 2.74 -19.46
C ARG A 94 0.70 1.57 -19.95
N LEU A 95 -0.45 1.89 -20.51
CA LEU A 95 -1.25 0.93 -21.28
C LEU A 95 -0.71 0.92 -22.71
N GLU A 96 -0.13 -0.20 -23.14
CA GLU A 96 0.43 -0.38 -24.49
C GLU A 96 -0.64 -0.86 -25.46
N ARG A 97 -1.48 -1.80 -25.02
CA ARG A 97 -2.58 -2.35 -25.80
C ARG A 97 -3.81 -2.51 -24.93
N GLN A 98 -4.88 -1.82 -25.32
CA GLN A 98 -6.20 -2.06 -24.75
C GLN A 98 -6.89 -3.13 -25.58
N THR A 99 -7.40 -4.18 -24.94
CA THR A 99 -8.33 -5.12 -25.57
C THR A 99 -9.69 -5.04 -24.87
N SER A 100 -10.74 -5.42 -25.59
CA SER A 100 -12.13 -5.32 -25.15
C SER A 100 -12.40 -6.15 -23.89
N PHE A 101 -13.37 -5.70 -23.09
CA PHE A 101 -13.81 -6.25 -21.80
C PHE A 101 -14.56 -7.59 -21.88
N GLU A 102 -14.16 -8.50 -22.76
CA GLU A 102 -14.71 -9.86 -22.83
C GLU A 102 -13.68 -10.90 -22.39
N VAL A 103 -14.19 -12.10 -22.09
CA VAL A 103 -13.47 -13.22 -21.49
C VAL A 103 -12.12 -13.43 -22.22
N GLY A 104 -11.02 -13.19 -21.50
CA GLY A 104 -9.67 -13.18 -22.09
C GLY A 104 -9.08 -11.78 -22.30
N ASP A 105 -9.32 -10.82 -21.40
CA ASP A 105 -8.72 -9.48 -21.47
C ASP A 105 -7.18 -9.53 -21.34
N HIS A 106 -6.49 -9.52 -22.49
CA HIS A 106 -5.04 -9.47 -22.68
C HIS A 106 -4.49 -8.03 -22.71
N SER A 107 -5.10 -7.09 -21.97
CA SER A 107 -4.59 -5.72 -21.94
C SER A 107 -3.12 -5.72 -21.48
N ALA A 108 -2.25 -5.18 -22.31
CA ALA A 108 -0.81 -5.19 -22.11
C ALA A 108 -0.36 -3.86 -21.51
N TYR A 109 0.42 -3.95 -20.44
CA TYR A 109 0.93 -2.82 -19.67
C TYR A 109 2.45 -2.88 -19.61
N SER A 110 3.10 -1.72 -19.63
CA SER A 110 4.54 -1.59 -19.45
C SER A 110 4.85 -0.72 -18.22
N LEU A 111 5.88 -1.11 -17.47
CA LEU A 111 6.36 -0.34 -16.31
C LEU A 111 7.30 0.77 -16.78
N LEU A 112 6.84 2.02 -16.71
CA LEU A 112 7.62 3.21 -17.08
C LEU A 112 8.63 3.62 -16.01
N ARG A 113 8.20 3.65 -14.73
CA ARG A 113 9.02 4.16 -13.63
C ARG A 113 9.23 3.06 -12.61
N ASN A 114 10.48 2.69 -12.39
CA ASN A 114 10.88 1.76 -11.33
C ASN A 114 11.67 2.56 -10.28
N THR A 115 10.99 3.02 -9.25
CA THR A 115 11.55 3.91 -8.23
C THR A 115 12.18 3.17 -7.05
N GLY A 116 12.01 1.85 -6.97
CA GLY A 116 12.64 1.04 -5.92
C GLY A 116 11.82 -0.19 -5.50
N PRO A 117 12.26 -0.86 -4.42
CA PRO A 117 11.64 -2.10 -3.95
C PRO A 117 10.27 -1.90 -3.30
N TYR A 118 9.97 -0.71 -2.77
CA TYR A 118 8.72 -0.47 -2.06
C TYR A 118 7.60 -0.04 -3.02
N ALA A 119 6.44 -0.67 -2.86
CA ALA A 119 5.28 -0.39 -3.68
C ALA A 119 4.72 1.03 -3.43
N PRO A 120 4.49 1.83 -4.48
CA PRO A 120 3.82 3.12 -4.35
C PRO A 120 2.43 2.98 -3.72
N ARG A 121 2.08 3.89 -2.82
CA ARG A 121 0.84 3.81 -2.03
C ARG A 121 -0.25 4.68 -2.63
N VAL A 122 -1.34 4.05 -3.04
CA VAL A 122 -2.56 4.75 -3.49
C VAL A 122 -3.24 5.42 -2.29
N ARG A 123 -3.44 6.74 -2.34
CA ARG A 123 -4.22 7.50 -1.34
C ARG A 123 -5.72 7.39 -1.60
N SER A 124 -6.53 7.65 -0.57
CA SER A 124 -7.99 7.35 -0.56
C SER A 124 -8.82 8.05 -1.64
N ARG A 125 -8.27 9.04 -2.33
CA ARG A 125 -8.92 9.78 -3.42
C ARG A 125 -8.52 9.28 -4.82
N GLY A 126 -7.70 8.24 -4.94
CA GLY A 126 -7.34 7.58 -6.20
C GLY A 126 -6.50 8.40 -7.19
N CYS A 127 -6.36 9.72 -6.97
CA CYS A 127 -5.68 10.65 -7.86
C CYS A 127 -4.22 10.94 -7.46
N ALA A 128 -3.84 10.58 -6.23
CA ALA A 128 -2.50 10.80 -5.71
C ALA A 128 -1.90 9.47 -5.24
N ILE A 129 -0.65 9.23 -5.62
CA ILE A 129 0.16 8.12 -5.15
C ILE A 129 1.33 8.67 -4.36
N TYR A 130 1.59 8.09 -3.20
CA TYR A 130 2.79 8.37 -2.43
C TYR A 130 3.87 7.34 -2.77
N ASP A 131 4.99 7.80 -3.32
CA ASP A 131 6.16 6.96 -3.52
C ASP A 131 7.03 6.98 -2.27
N VAL A 132 7.12 5.83 -1.61
CA VAL A 132 7.95 5.69 -0.41
C VAL A 132 9.44 5.72 -0.75
N ASN A 133 9.84 5.27 -1.94
CA ASN A 133 11.26 5.23 -2.31
C ASN A 133 11.79 6.65 -2.59
N LEU A 134 10.96 7.53 -3.15
CA LEU A 134 11.29 8.94 -3.40
C LEU A 134 10.87 9.88 -2.26
N ASN A 135 10.12 9.35 -1.29
CA ASN A 135 9.50 10.12 -0.20
C ASN A 135 8.69 11.33 -0.71
N GLN A 136 8.00 11.15 -1.84
CA GLN A 136 7.30 12.20 -2.58
C GLN A 136 5.88 11.76 -2.94
N GLU A 137 4.95 12.72 -2.94
CA GLU A 137 3.62 12.53 -3.50
C GLU A 137 3.66 12.82 -5.01
N VAL A 138 3.25 11.84 -5.81
CA VAL A 138 3.14 11.96 -7.26
C VAL A 138 1.66 12.11 -7.59
N THR A 139 1.30 13.30 -8.01
CA THR A 139 0.05 13.63 -8.71
C THR A 139 0.38 13.86 -10.17
N ARG A 140 -0.57 13.56 -11.07
CA ARG A 140 -0.47 14.00 -12.45
C ARG A 140 -0.99 15.43 -12.47
N ASP A 141 -0.08 16.38 -12.54
CA ASP A 141 -0.43 17.76 -12.88
C ASP A 141 -0.67 17.78 -14.39
N ASP A 142 -1.88 18.17 -14.81
CA ASP A 142 -2.22 18.45 -16.20
C ASP A 142 -1.59 19.77 -16.67
#